data_AF-A0A1G1UYX6-F1
#
_entry.id   AF-A0A1G1UYX6-F1
#
_cell.length_a   1.000
_cell.length_b   1.000
_cell.length_c   1.000
_cell.angle_alpha   90.00
_cell.angle_beta   90.00
_cell.angle_gamma   90.00
#
_symmetry.space_group_name_H-M   'P 1'
#
loop_
_entity.id
_entity.type
_entity.pdbx_description
1 polymer ?
#
loop_
_entity_poly.entity_id
_entity_poly.type
_entity_poly.pdbx_seq_one_letter_code
_entity_poly.pdbx_strand_id
1 'polypeptide(L)' 'MNKKAKNELKEKSVQDLKAMVGEKVKEIAKTRVDFMKGSIKNVRRVKTLRDELARIKTFLNAKEKGGLTNKQ' A
#
# COMPACT_ATOMS: atom_id res chain seq x y z
N MET A 1 -5.53 -1.38 -10.75
CA MET A 1 -4.68 -0.25 -10.30
C MET A 1 -4.41 0.61 -11.50
N ASN A 2 -4.55 1.93 -11.39
CA ASN A 2 -4.34 2.82 -12.53
C ASN A 2 -2.82 2.95 -12.81
N LYS A 3 -2.43 3.06 -14.09
CA LYS A 3 -1.01 3.06 -14.51
C LYS A 3 -0.18 4.16 -13.81
N LYS A 4 -0.80 5.30 -13.51
CA LYS A 4 -0.21 6.44 -12.76
C LYS A 4 0.28 6.04 -11.36
N ALA A 5 -0.55 5.35 -10.59
CA ALA A 5 -0.22 4.96 -9.22
C ALA A 5 0.98 3.99 -9.13
N LYS A 6 1.29 3.25 -10.20
CA LYS A 6 2.45 2.34 -10.24
C LYS A 6 3.75 3.11 -10.44
N ASN A 7 3.73 4.17 -11.24
CA ASN A 7 4.89 5.02 -11.49
C ASN A 7 5.19 5.89 -10.26
N GLU A 8 4.17 6.40 -9.59
CA GLU A 8 4.30 7.16 -8.33
C GLU A 8 5.01 6.35 -7.23
N LEU A 9 4.75 5.04 -7.13
CA LEU A 9 5.43 4.18 -6.15
C LEU A 9 6.90 3.91 -6.50
N LYS A 10 7.28 4.01 -7.78
CA LYS A 10 8.68 3.86 -8.21
C LYS A 10 9.51 5.09 -7.87
N GLU A 11 8.92 6.28 -8.03
CA GLU A 11 9.61 7.57 -7.82
C GLU A 11 9.80 7.89 -6.32
N LYS A 12 8.89 7.44 -5.46
CA LYS A 12 8.96 7.67 -4.00
C LYS A 12 10.16 7.03 -3.32
N SER A 13 10.72 7.69 -2.30
CA SER A 13 11.88 7.17 -1.56
C SER A 13 11.52 5.93 -0.72
N VAL A 14 12.54 5.22 -0.22
CA VAL A 14 12.35 4.10 0.72
C VAL A 14 11.63 4.57 2.00
N GLN A 15 11.93 5.79 2.48
CA GLN A 15 11.28 6.38 3.65
C GLN A 15 9.80 6.66 3.38
N ASP A 16 9.47 7.22 2.21
CA ASP A 16 8.07 7.47 1.81
C ASP A 16 7.28 6.18 1.65
N LEU A 17 7.90 5.14 1.10
CA LEU A 17 7.29 3.81 0.99
C LEU A 17 7.00 3.22 2.38
N LYS A 18 7.91 3.38 3.35
CA LYS A 18 7.70 2.97 4.75
C LYS A 18 6.58 3.78 5.41
N ALA A 19 6.52 5.09 5.19
CA ALA A 19 5.45 5.95 5.69
C ALA A 19 4.08 5.50 5.15
N MET A 20 3.96 5.26 3.84
CA MET A 20 2.72 4.78 3.23
C MET A 20 2.31 3.39 3.72
N VAL A 21 3.26 2.49 4.01
CA VAL A 21 2.95 1.21 4.67
C VAL A 21 2.27 1.46 6.02
N GLY A 22 2.82 2.37 6.83
CA GLY A 22 2.24 2.75 8.12
C GLY A 22 0.82 3.33 7.99
N GLU A 23 0.61 4.23 7.05
CA GLU A 23 -0.71 4.81 6.77
C GLU A 23 -1.72 3.74 6.34
N LYS A 24 -1.34 2.86 5.40
CA LYS A 24 -2.23 1.79 4.91
C LYS A 24 -2.59 0.78 6.00
N VAL A 25 -1.68 0.49 6.91
CA VAL A 25 -1.97 -0.35 8.09
C VAL A 25 -2.98 0.33 9.01
N LYS A 26 -2.82 1.63 9.28
CA LYS A 26 -3.79 2.41 10.07
C LYS A 26 -5.16 2.46 9.39
N GLU A 27 -5.21 2.67 8.08
CA GLU A 27 -6.47 2.64 7.31
C GLU A 27 -7.17 1.27 7.40
N ILE A 28 -6.42 0.17 7.30
CA ILE A 28 -6.97 -1.18 7.46
C ILE A 28 -7.54 -1.37 8.88
N ALA A 29 -6.78 -0.97 9.91
CA ALA A 29 -7.23 -1.09 11.30
C ALA A 29 -8.50 -0.29 11.54
N LYS A 30 -8.53 0.98 11.09
CA LYS A 30 -9.72 1.83 11.16
C LYS A 30 -10.92 1.21 10.44
N THR A 31 -10.73 0.77 9.19
CA THR A 31 -11.80 0.14 8.39
C THR A 31 -12.34 -1.13 9.06
N ARG A 32 -11.47 -1.92 9.71
CA ARG A 32 -11.90 -3.10 10.49
C ARG A 32 -12.72 -2.71 11.70
N VAL A 33 -12.29 -1.71 12.47
CA VAL A 33 -13.03 -1.19 13.63
C VAL A 33 -14.38 -0.65 13.20
N ASP A 34 -14.42 0.15 12.14
CA ASP A 34 -15.65 0.74 11.60
C ASP A 34 -16.60 -0.34 11.06
N PHE A 35 -16.06 -1.43 10.49
CA PHE A 35 -16.84 -2.61 10.11
C PHE A 35 -17.42 -3.32 11.34
N MET A 36 -16.61 -3.55 12.38
CA MET A 36 -17.05 -4.19 13.63
C MET A 36 -18.13 -3.36 14.35
N LYS A 37 -18.05 -2.03 14.28
CA LYS A 37 -19.06 -1.10 14.80
C LYS A 37 -20.34 -1.05 13.95
N GLY A 38 -20.38 -1.72 12.80
CA GLY A 38 -21.50 -1.67 11.86
C GLY A 38 -21.60 -0.37 11.06
N SER A 39 -20.65 0.55 11.22
CA SER A 39 -20.62 1.85 10.54
C SER A 39 -20.27 1.73 9.05
N ILE A 40 -19.62 0.64 8.65
CA ILE A 40 -19.27 0.35 7.26
C ILE A 40 -19.74 -1.07 6.90
N LYS A 41 -20.49 -1.21 5.80
CA LYS A 41 -20.92 -2.54 5.28
C LYS A 41 -19.95 -3.10 4.22
N ASN A 42 -19.02 -2.28 3.73
CA ASN A 42 -18.22 -2.59 2.56
C ASN A 42 -16.90 -3.30 2.89
N VAL A 43 -16.98 -4.62 3.12
CA VAL A 43 -15.82 -5.51 3.36
C VAL A 43 -14.81 -5.49 2.21
N ARG A 44 -15.25 -5.22 0.97
CA ARG A 44 -14.35 -5.15 -0.19
C ARG A 44 -13.29 -4.06 -0.05
N ARG A 45 -13.55 -2.98 0.70
CA ARG A 45 -12.56 -1.92 0.93
C ARG A 45 -11.34 -2.44 1.68
N VAL A 46 -11.52 -3.33 2.66
CA VAL A 46 -10.41 -3.97 3.39
C VAL A 46 -9.56 -4.80 2.44
N LYS A 47 -10.18 -5.55 1.53
CA LYS A 47 -9.45 -6.32 0.51
C LYS A 47 -8.62 -5.42 -0.39
N THR A 48 -9.21 -4.33 -0.91
CA THR A 48 -8.49 -3.35 -1.75
C THR A 48 -7.29 -2.75 -1.01
N LEU A 49 -7.46 -2.35 0.26
CA LEU A 49 -6.37 -1.80 1.06
C LEU A 49 -5.24 -2.82 1.32
N ARG A 50 -5.58 -4.10 1.50
CA ARG A 50 -4.59 -5.18 1.62
C ARG A 50 -3.81 -5.38 0.32
N ASP A 51 -4.47 -5.33 -0.83
CA ASP A 51 -3.82 -5.46 -2.13
C ASP A 51 -2.90 -4.26 -2.42
N GLU A 52 -3.32 -3.04 -2.06
CA GLU A 52 -2.49 -1.84 -2.13
C GLU A 52 -1.25 -1.97 -1.23
N LEU A 53 -1.43 -2.43 0.02
CA LEU A 53 -0.34 -2.64 0.97
C LEU A 53 0.69 -3.67 0.45
N ALA A 54 0.21 -4.79 -0.12
CA ALA A 54 1.07 -5.81 -0.69
C ALA A 54 1.95 -5.25 -1.80
N ARG A 55 1.39 -4.41 -2.68
CA ARG A 55 2.16 -3.77 -3.77
C ARG A 55 3.21 -2.81 -3.23
N ILE A 56 2.88 -1.96 -2.26
CA ILE A 56 3.84 -1.04 -1.66
C ILE A 56 5.01 -1.83 -1.03
N LYS A 57 4.71 -2.93 -0.34
CA LYS A 57 5.74 -3.85 0.20
C LYS A 57 6.59 -4.48 -0.89
N THR A 58 6.02 -4.86 -2.03
CA THR A 58 6.79 -5.34 -3.19
C THR A 58 7.79 -4.29 -3.68
N PHE A 59 7.37 -3.04 -3.85
CA PHE A 59 8.26 -1.96 -4.27
C PHE A 59 9.33 -1.64 -3.22
N LEU A 60 8.95 -1.63 -1.94
CA LEU A 60 9.89 -1.42 -0.84
C LEU A 60 10.96 -2.52 -0.83
N ASN A 61 10.56 -3.79 -0.86
CA ASN A 61 11.48 -4.92 -0.91
C ASN A 61 12.37 -4.89 -2.15
N ALA A 62 11.82 -4.50 -3.30
CA ALA A 62 12.58 -4.38 -4.53
C ALA A 62 13.63 -3.26 -4.46
N LYS A 63 13.32 -2.13 -3.80
CA LYS A 63 14.30 -1.06 -3.54
C LYS A 63 15.34 -1.46 -2.50
N GLU A 64 14.93 -2.08 -1.39
CA GLU A 64 15.83 -2.49 -0.31
C GLU A 64 16.80 -3.61 -0.74
N LYS A 65 16.37 -4.50 -1.64
CA LYS A 65 17.21 -5.59 -2.19
C LYS A 65 17.97 -5.21 -3.46
N GLY A 66 17.89 -3.95 -3.92
CA GLY A 66 18.51 -3.50 -5.18
C GLY A 66 17.91 -4.12 -6.46
N GLY A 67 16.77 -4.82 -6.36
CA GLY A 67 16.12 -5.60 -7.42
C GLY A 67 15.31 -4.79 -8.44
N LEU A 68 15.43 -3.47 -8.45
CA LEU A 68 14.96 -2.58 -9.51
C LEU A 68 16.08 -1.60 -9.86
N THR A 69 17.23 -2.14 -10.27
CA THR A 69 18.13 -1.38 -11.14
C THR A 69 17.36 -1.06 -12.42
N ASN A 70 17.17 0.24 -12.69
CA ASN A 70 16.70 0.72 -13.98
C ASN A 70 17.67 0.18 -15.04
N LYS A 71 17.23 -0.84 -15.79
CA LYS A 71 17.68 -1.03 -17.16
C LYS A 71 16.70 -0.26 -18.04
N GLN A 72 16.97 1.03 -18.18
CA GLN A 72 16.56 1.86 -19.32
C GLN A 72 17.74 2.75 -19.66
#